data_AF-F2PNC1-F1
#
_entry.id   AF-F2PNC1-F1
#
_cell.length_a   1.000
_cell.length_b   1.000
_cell.length_c   1.000
_cell.angle_alpha   90.00
_cell.angle_beta   90.00
_cell.angle_gamma   90.00
#
_symmetry.space_group_name_H-M   'P 1'
#
loop_
_entity.id
_entity.type
_entity.pdbx_description
1 polymer ?
#
loop_
_entity_poly.entity_id
_entity_poly.type
_entity_poly.pdbx_seq_one_letter_code
_entity_poly.pdbx_strand_id
1 'polypeptide(L)'
;MELFNFKPQYQPVASNNSARPGVLSSLRQYPLGNYIVLLAIAAVSAGIGALIGRSSLGCGSCVQYSNPEIPLGTIKEIFTYNRTFGEDPRLDNGTLAAWDSLVPIGQGTVRFPAGSKKIYTLSAVHQLHCLSYYGALQSHRRGNEQQNNHIGPHMRHCFDYLRQGLMCAADSTLEPVDTRLGGVTGWGNERVCRDYTALKDWAEQRRASNSKGFSD
;
A
#
# COMPACT_ATOMS: atom_id res chain seq x y z
N MET A 1 -12.79 23.84 13.35
CA MET A 1 -12.50 22.58 14.07
C MET A 1 -11.44 21.86 13.25
N GLU A 2 -10.17 22.07 13.58
CA GLU A 2 -9.04 21.46 12.85
C GLU A 2 -8.92 20.00 13.29
N LEU A 3 -9.14 19.07 12.36
CA LEU A 3 -9.18 17.62 12.57
C LEU A 3 -7.79 16.95 12.54
N PHE A 4 -6.69 17.71 12.72
CA PHE A 4 -5.35 17.21 12.39
C PHE A 4 -4.28 17.50 13.45
N ASN A 5 -4.64 17.68 14.72
CA ASN A 5 -3.65 18.09 15.73
C ASN A 5 -3.79 17.36 17.08
N PHE A 6 -3.52 16.04 17.13
CA PHE A 6 -3.33 15.32 18.40
C PHE A 6 -2.25 14.23 18.28
N LYS A 7 -1.52 14.01 19.39
CA LYS A 7 -0.42 13.03 19.52
C LYS A 7 -0.99 11.60 19.67
N PRO A 8 -0.91 10.75 18.63
CA PRO A 8 -1.38 9.38 18.76
C PRO A 8 -0.43 8.55 19.62
N GLN A 9 -0.98 7.69 20.48
CA GLN A 9 -0.21 6.67 21.20
C GLN A 9 -0.38 5.33 20.47
N TYR A 10 0.71 4.81 19.89
CA TYR A 10 0.75 3.51 19.24
C TYR A 10 1.55 2.52 20.08
N GLN A 11 1.02 1.30 20.25
CA GLN A 11 1.80 0.16 20.75
C GLN A 11 2.31 -0.68 19.57
N PRO A 12 3.55 -1.20 19.62
CA PRO A 12 4.12 -1.99 18.53
C PRO A 12 3.38 -3.32 18.32
N VAL A 13 3.20 -3.71 17.06
CA VAL A 13 2.59 -4.99 16.66
C VAL A 13 3.62 -6.12 16.82
N ALA A 14 3.24 -7.21 17.47
CA ALA A 14 4.09 -8.40 17.63
C ALA A 14 4.36 -9.07 16.26
N SER A 15 5.63 -9.37 15.96
CA SER A 15 6.01 -10.03 14.71
C SER A 15 5.61 -11.50 14.70
N ASN A 16 4.69 -11.90 13.81
CA ASN A 16 4.38 -13.32 13.58
C ASN A 16 5.10 -13.80 12.32
N ASN A 17 6.21 -14.51 12.51
CA ASN A 17 6.98 -15.15 11.45
C ASN A 17 6.46 -16.57 11.19
N SER A 18 5.53 -16.72 10.26
CA SER A 18 5.08 -18.04 9.79
C SER A 18 5.61 -18.28 8.38
N ALA A 19 6.78 -18.93 8.28
CA ALA A 19 7.32 -19.44 7.02
C ALA A 19 6.45 -20.59 6.50
N ARG A 20 6.10 -20.58 5.21
CA ARG A 20 5.44 -21.71 4.54
C ARG A 20 6.50 -22.74 4.10
N PRO A 21 6.35 -24.03 4.40
CA PRO A 21 7.27 -25.05 3.91
C PRO A 21 7.02 -25.35 2.41
N GLY A 22 8.09 -25.28 1.62
CA GLY A 22 8.10 -25.78 0.24
C GLY A 22 8.21 -27.30 0.23
N VAL A 23 7.33 -27.97 -0.51
CA VAL A 23 7.37 -29.41 -0.73
C VAL A 23 7.93 -29.66 -2.13
N LEU A 24 9.12 -30.27 -2.21
CA LEU A 24 9.61 -30.92 -3.42
C LEU A 24 9.44 -32.43 -3.24
N SER A 25 8.75 -33.10 -4.16
CA SER A 25 8.67 -34.56 -4.22
C SER A 25 9.38 -35.09 -5.45
N SER A 26 10.22 -36.12 -5.25
CA SER A 26 10.91 -36.81 -6.33
C SER A 26 9.93 -37.69 -7.11
N LEU A 27 10.10 -37.73 -8.44
CA LEU A 27 9.29 -38.56 -9.31
C LEU A 27 9.78 -40.00 -9.27
N ARG A 28 9.01 -40.88 -8.60
CA ARG A 28 9.21 -42.33 -8.61
C ARG A 28 8.50 -42.94 -9.82
N GLN A 29 9.23 -43.65 -10.66
CA GLN A 29 8.68 -44.36 -11.83
C GLN A 29 8.04 -45.69 -11.40
N TYR A 30 6.83 -45.98 -11.88
CA TYR A 30 6.05 -47.19 -11.60
C TYR A 30 5.79 -47.99 -12.89
N PRO A 31 5.68 -49.34 -12.84
CA PRO A 31 5.53 -50.20 -14.03
C PRO A 31 4.14 -50.08 -14.69
N LEU A 32 4.10 -50.34 -16.01
CA LEU A 32 2.97 -50.15 -16.95
C LEU A 32 1.60 -50.70 -16.49
N GLY A 33 1.55 -51.77 -15.69
CA GLY A 33 0.30 -52.34 -15.16
C GLY A 33 -0.44 -51.43 -14.17
N ASN A 34 0.28 -50.54 -13.47
CA ASN A 34 -0.34 -49.59 -12.55
C ASN A 34 -1.03 -48.42 -13.26
N TYR A 35 -0.69 -48.13 -14.52
CA TYR A 35 -1.29 -47.01 -15.24
C TYR A 35 -2.77 -47.25 -15.56
N ILE A 36 -3.18 -48.50 -15.79
CA ILE A 36 -4.60 -48.82 -16.03
C ILE A 36 -5.42 -48.60 -14.76
N VAL A 37 -4.88 -49.02 -13.61
CA VAL A 37 -5.51 -48.79 -12.30
C VAL A 37 -5.54 -47.30 -11.96
N LEU A 38 -4.44 -46.58 -12.22
CA LEU A 38 -4.37 -45.13 -12.03
C LEU A 38 -5.30 -44.36 -12.96
N LEU A 39 -5.47 -44.79 -14.22
CA LEU A 39 -6.39 -44.17 -15.17
C LEU A 39 -7.86 -44.44 -14.77
N ALA A 40 -8.17 -45.63 -14.26
CA ALA A 40 -9.49 -45.94 -13.73
C ALA A 40 -9.80 -45.09 -12.48
N ILE A 41 -8.85 -44.99 -11.54
CA ILE A 41 -9.00 -44.13 -10.35
C ILE A 41 -9.11 -42.65 -10.76
N ALA A 42 -8.30 -42.20 -11.73
CA ALA A 42 -8.37 -40.85 -12.27
C ALA A 42 -9.73 -40.56 -12.91
N ALA A 43 -10.29 -41.48 -13.70
CA ALA A 43 -11.61 -41.32 -14.31
C ALA A 43 -12.74 -41.27 -13.27
N VAL A 44 -12.70 -42.14 -12.24
CA VAL A 44 -13.69 -42.11 -11.15
C VAL A 44 -13.56 -40.83 -10.33
N SER A 45 -12.34 -40.42 -9.99
CA SER A 45 -12.08 -39.16 -9.26
C SER A 45 -12.47 -37.92 -10.07
N ALA A 46 -12.29 -37.92 -11.39
CA ALA A 46 -12.74 -36.86 -12.27
C ALA A 46 -14.27 -36.82 -12.39
N GLY A 47 -14.94 -37.97 -12.43
CA GLY A 47 -16.41 -38.07 -12.40
C GLY A 47 -17.01 -37.54 -11.10
N ILE A 48 -16.45 -37.95 -9.96
CA ILE A 48 -16.84 -37.44 -8.63
C ILE A 48 -16.51 -35.95 -8.52
N GLY A 49 -15.33 -35.52 -8.98
CA GLY A 49 -14.91 -34.12 -9.00
C GLY A 49 -15.78 -33.23 -9.89
N ALA A 50 -16.30 -33.75 -11.01
CA ALA A 50 -17.25 -33.03 -11.86
C ALA A 50 -18.66 -32.94 -11.25
N LEU A 51 -19.08 -33.97 -10.50
CA LEU A 51 -20.35 -33.97 -9.76
C LEU A 51 -20.29 -33.00 -8.56
N ILE A 52 -19.21 -33.02 -7.79
CA ILE A 52 -18.97 -32.08 -6.68
C ILE A 52 -18.73 -30.66 -7.23
N GLY A 53 -17.95 -30.52 -8.30
CA GLY A 53 -17.62 -29.25 -8.94
C GLY A 53 -18.82 -28.53 -9.56
N ARG A 54 -19.85 -29.26 -10.00
CA ARG A 54 -21.14 -28.67 -10.42
C ARG A 54 -21.90 -28.01 -9.28
N SER A 55 -21.73 -28.49 -8.04
CA SER A 55 -22.34 -27.91 -6.85
C SER A 55 -21.49 -26.82 -6.16
N SER A 56 -20.26 -26.56 -6.63
CA SER A 56 -19.31 -25.67 -5.95
C SER A 56 -19.01 -24.34 -6.67
N LEU A 57 -19.76 -23.96 -7.70
CA LEU A 57 -19.64 -22.62 -8.30
C LEU A 57 -20.34 -21.50 -7.47
N GLY A 58 -20.69 -21.79 -6.22
CA GLY A 58 -20.94 -20.74 -5.24
C GLY A 58 -19.60 -20.35 -4.61
N CYS A 59 -19.14 -19.12 -4.82
CA CYS A 59 -18.05 -18.52 -4.04
C CYS A 59 -18.48 -18.45 -2.57
N GLY A 60 -18.34 -19.56 -1.83
CA GLY A 60 -18.52 -19.61 -0.40
C GLY A 60 -17.40 -18.82 0.25
N SER A 61 -17.72 -17.60 0.66
CA SER A 61 -16.79 -16.59 1.21
C SER A 61 -15.81 -16.01 0.18
N CYS A 62 -16.35 -15.37 -0.85
CA CYS A 62 -15.71 -14.15 -1.33
C CYS A 62 -15.66 -13.20 -0.13
N VAL A 63 -14.48 -12.99 0.46
CA VAL A 63 -14.28 -11.94 1.49
C VAL A 63 -14.81 -10.66 0.88
N GLN A 64 -15.91 -10.16 1.44
CA GLN A 64 -16.56 -8.95 0.95
C GLN A 64 -15.62 -7.79 1.25
N TYR A 65 -14.84 -7.38 0.25
CA TYR A 65 -14.05 -6.17 0.31
C TYR A 65 -14.98 -5.02 0.65
N SER A 66 -14.80 -4.44 1.83
CA SER A 66 -15.79 -3.52 2.42
C SER A 66 -15.64 -2.07 1.94
N ASN A 67 -14.64 -1.79 1.11
CA ASN A 67 -14.41 -0.46 0.56
C ASN A 67 -15.18 -0.26 -0.74
N PRO A 68 -15.73 0.94 -0.98
CA PRO A 68 -16.31 1.25 -2.27
C PRO A 68 -15.28 1.16 -3.38
N GLU A 69 -15.68 0.53 -4.47
CA GLU A 69 -14.99 0.67 -5.75
C GLU A 69 -15.29 2.06 -6.30
N ILE A 70 -14.39 3.00 -6.03
CA ILE A 70 -14.43 4.33 -6.64
C ILE A 70 -14.01 4.14 -8.10
N PRO A 71 -14.84 4.51 -9.11
CA PRO A 71 -14.56 4.23 -10.52
C PRO A 71 -13.47 5.17 -11.05
N LEU A 72 -12.23 4.92 -10.66
CA LEU A 72 -11.06 5.67 -11.07
C LEU A 72 -10.48 5.05 -12.34
N GLY A 73 -10.23 5.88 -13.36
CA GLY A 73 -9.46 5.48 -14.53
C GLY A 73 -7.97 5.37 -14.23
N THR A 74 -7.24 4.58 -15.02
CA THR A 74 -5.78 4.59 -14.99
C THR A 74 -5.25 5.67 -15.91
N ILE A 75 -4.34 6.51 -15.39
CA ILE A 75 -3.61 7.51 -16.17
C ILE A 75 -2.13 7.11 -16.27
N LYS A 76 -1.45 7.59 -17.32
CA LYS A 76 -0.01 7.43 -17.47
C LYS A 76 0.65 8.75 -17.12
N GLU A 77 1.55 8.72 -16.14
CA GLU A 77 2.29 9.89 -15.69
C GLU A 77 3.80 9.63 -15.74
N ILE A 78 4.56 10.66 -16.08
CA ILE A 78 6.03 10.65 -16.03
C ILE A 78 6.46 11.49 -14.83
N PHE A 79 7.19 10.87 -13.92
CA PHE A 79 7.65 11.59 -12.73
C PHE A 79 8.68 12.65 -13.11
N THR A 80 8.36 13.90 -12.78
CA THR A 80 9.21 15.06 -13.05
C THR A 80 9.57 15.69 -11.72
N TYR A 81 10.87 15.89 -11.48
CA TYR A 81 11.31 16.48 -10.22
C TYR A 81 10.81 17.92 -10.08
N ASN A 82 10.10 18.19 -8.99
CA ASN A 82 9.67 19.51 -8.59
C ASN A 82 10.28 19.85 -7.22
N ARG A 83 11.25 20.77 -7.23
CA ARG A 83 12.01 21.20 -6.04
C ARG A 83 11.10 21.78 -4.95
N THR A 84 10.03 22.48 -5.32
CA THR A 84 9.15 23.18 -4.37
C THR A 84 8.53 22.22 -3.35
N PHE A 85 8.19 20.99 -3.73
CA PHE A 85 7.60 20.02 -2.80
C PHE A 85 8.57 19.46 -1.76
N GLY A 86 9.88 19.60 -1.98
CA GLY A 86 10.91 19.17 -1.03
C GLY A 86 11.59 20.33 -0.30
N GLU A 87 11.37 21.59 -0.69
CA GLU A 87 12.13 22.72 -0.16
C GLU A 87 11.68 23.14 1.25
N ASP A 88 12.60 23.73 2.03
CA ASP A 88 12.25 24.32 3.32
C ASP A 88 11.26 25.49 3.12
N PRO A 89 10.06 25.49 3.74
CA PRO A 89 9.11 26.59 3.65
C PRO A 89 9.65 27.96 4.07
N ARG A 90 10.74 28.00 4.85
CA ARG A 90 11.42 29.25 5.23
C ARG A 90 12.32 29.79 4.11
N LEU A 91 12.70 28.94 3.16
CA LEU A 91 13.53 29.28 2.00
C LEU A 91 12.70 29.47 0.73
N ASP A 92 11.55 28.82 0.62
CA ASP A 92 10.62 28.92 -0.51
C ASP A 92 9.18 29.13 0.00
N ASN A 93 8.63 30.31 -0.28
CA ASN A 93 7.27 30.68 0.13
C ASN A 93 6.18 29.89 -0.64
N GLY A 94 6.52 29.27 -1.76
CA GLY A 94 5.63 28.44 -2.57
C GLY A 94 5.43 27.04 -2.01
N THR A 95 6.31 26.55 -1.12
CA THR A 95 6.23 25.17 -0.60
C THR A 95 4.90 24.85 0.06
N LEU A 96 4.42 25.70 0.96
CA LEU A 96 3.17 25.46 1.69
C LEU A 96 1.97 25.46 0.72
N ALA A 97 1.90 26.46 -0.15
CA ALA A 97 0.85 26.57 -1.16
C ALA A 97 0.84 25.38 -2.12
N ALA A 98 2.02 24.87 -2.49
CA ALA A 98 2.13 23.68 -3.33
C ALA A 98 1.56 22.44 -2.64
N TRP A 99 1.87 22.21 -1.36
CA TRP A 99 1.29 21.10 -0.60
C TRP A 99 -0.23 21.26 -0.40
N ASP A 100 -0.70 22.45 -0.08
CA ASP A 100 -2.13 22.75 0.08
C ASP A 100 -2.90 22.49 -1.23
N SER A 101 -2.28 22.76 -2.38
CA SER A 101 -2.91 22.53 -3.70
C SER A 101 -3.22 21.06 -4.01
N LEU A 102 -2.56 20.12 -3.32
CA LEU A 102 -2.80 18.68 -3.51
C LEU A 102 -4.00 18.18 -2.69
N VAL A 103 -4.37 18.92 -1.66
CA VAL A 103 -5.43 18.52 -0.73
C VAL A 103 -6.77 18.97 -1.31
N PRO A 104 -7.71 18.05 -1.60
CA PRO A 104 -9.00 18.43 -2.18
C PRO A 104 -9.83 19.23 -1.16
N ILE A 105 -10.81 19.99 -1.67
CA ILE A 105 -11.80 20.67 -0.84
C ILE A 105 -12.44 19.66 0.12
N GLY A 106 -12.57 20.06 1.39
CA GLY A 106 -13.01 19.15 2.45
C GLY A 106 -11.89 18.29 3.04
N GLN A 107 -10.63 18.59 2.72
CA GLN A 107 -9.44 17.93 3.27
C GLN A 107 -9.44 16.40 3.07
N GLY A 108 -9.99 15.94 1.94
CA GLY A 108 -10.12 14.51 1.64
C GLY A 108 -11.14 13.77 2.49
N THR A 109 -12.00 14.48 3.22
CA THR A 109 -13.03 13.89 4.07
C THR A 109 -14.33 13.69 3.30
N VAL A 110 -14.89 12.49 3.33
CA VAL A 110 -16.10 12.10 2.58
C VAL A 110 -17.14 11.44 3.48
N ARG A 111 -18.42 11.51 3.08
CA ARG A 111 -19.49 10.70 3.67
C ARG A 111 -19.78 9.50 2.78
N PHE A 112 -19.82 8.31 3.35
CA PHE A 112 -20.03 7.10 2.58
C PHE A 112 -20.92 6.06 3.31
N PRO A 113 -21.86 5.38 2.62
CA PRO A 113 -22.38 5.74 1.28
C PRO A 113 -23.06 7.11 1.29
N ALA A 114 -23.48 7.63 0.13
CA ALA A 114 -24.15 8.92 0.04
C ALA A 114 -25.36 9.00 1.01
N GLY A 115 -25.48 10.10 1.74
CA GLY A 115 -26.51 10.28 2.79
C GLY A 115 -26.17 9.65 4.15
N SER A 116 -25.07 8.90 4.26
CA SER A 116 -24.59 8.36 5.54
C SER A 116 -24.10 9.46 6.49
N LYS A 117 -24.28 9.24 7.80
CA LYS A 117 -23.64 10.05 8.85
C LYS A 117 -22.19 9.66 9.11
N LYS A 118 -21.72 8.53 8.57
CA LYS A 118 -20.34 8.06 8.72
C LYS A 118 -19.42 8.92 7.87
N ILE A 119 -18.31 9.32 8.48
CA ILE A 119 -17.30 10.19 7.89
C ILE A 119 -16.00 9.41 7.76
N TYR A 120 -15.35 9.55 6.62
CA TYR A 120 -14.10 8.89 6.29
C TYR A 120 -13.09 9.89 5.73
N THR A 121 -11.81 9.62 5.88
CA THR A 121 -10.72 10.32 5.17
C THR A 121 -10.17 9.39 4.09
N LEU A 122 -9.93 9.93 2.89
CA LEU A 122 -9.24 9.20 1.82
C LEU A 122 -7.80 8.92 2.22
N SER A 123 -7.36 7.67 2.10
CA SER A 123 -6.02 7.29 2.54
C SER A 123 -4.90 8.00 1.79
N ALA A 124 -5.03 8.20 0.46
CA ALA A 124 -4.07 8.98 -0.31
C ALA A 124 -3.85 10.40 0.27
N VAL A 125 -4.92 11.06 0.75
CA VAL A 125 -4.82 12.39 1.36
C VAL A 125 -4.15 12.31 2.73
N HIS A 126 -4.48 11.29 3.54
CA HIS A 126 -3.81 11.07 4.83
C HIS A 126 -2.31 10.78 4.63
N GLN A 127 -1.93 9.95 3.65
CA GLN A 127 -0.53 9.64 3.32
C GLN A 127 0.24 10.90 2.89
N LEU A 128 -0.36 11.76 2.05
CA LEU A 128 0.23 13.03 1.63
C LEU A 128 0.37 14.01 2.81
N HIS A 129 -0.62 14.07 3.70
CA HIS A 129 -0.55 14.86 4.93
C HIS A 129 0.58 14.41 5.87
N CYS A 130 0.74 13.10 6.07
CA CYS A 130 1.85 12.57 6.86
C CYS A 130 3.19 12.93 6.21
N LEU A 131 3.32 12.75 4.89
CA LEU A 131 4.54 13.09 4.18
C LEU A 131 4.89 14.57 4.35
N SER A 132 3.94 15.49 4.15
CA SER A 132 4.19 16.93 4.29
C SER A 132 4.64 17.31 5.71
N TYR A 133 4.09 16.67 6.75
CA TYR A 133 4.49 16.90 8.14
C TYR A 133 5.94 16.47 8.42
N TYR A 134 6.36 15.31 7.90
CA TYR A 134 7.78 14.91 7.98
C TYR A 134 8.70 15.91 7.28
N GLY A 135 8.25 16.50 6.18
CA GLY A 135 9.00 17.52 5.44
C GLY A 135 9.21 18.79 6.26
N ALA A 136 8.13 19.26 6.91
CA ALA A 136 8.18 20.39 7.83
C ALA A 136 9.13 20.11 9.00
N LEU A 137 9.02 18.93 9.65
CA LEU A 137 9.89 18.55 10.76
C LEU A 137 11.38 18.51 10.36
N GLN A 138 11.68 17.92 9.20
CA GLN A 138 13.05 17.84 8.70
C GLN A 138 13.62 19.22 8.37
N SER A 139 12.78 20.12 7.83
CA SER A 139 13.14 21.52 7.58
C SER A 139 13.50 22.23 8.88
N HIS A 140 12.68 22.10 9.93
CA HIS A 140 12.97 22.68 11.25
C HIS A 140 14.33 22.22 11.81
N ARG A 141 14.67 20.92 11.68
CA ARG A 141 15.94 20.39 12.18
C ARG A 141 17.17 20.92 11.42
N ARG A 142 17.06 21.13 10.10
CA ARG A 142 18.13 21.69 9.27
C ARG A 142 18.49 23.13 9.59
N GLY A 143 17.59 23.88 10.23
CA GLY A 143 17.88 25.25 10.67
C GLY A 143 18.99 25.33 11.72
N ASN A 144 19.29 24.23 12.42
CA ASN A 144 20.21 24.21 13.55
C ASN A 144 21.53 23.47 13.26
N GLU A 145 21.61 22.69 12.19
CA GLU A 145 22.85 22.01 11.80
C GLU A 145 23.24 22.40 10.38
N GLN A 146 24.47 22.91 10.25
CA GLN A 146 25.17 23.14 8.99
C GLN A 146 25.45 21.77 8.32
N GLN A 147 24.40 21.13 7.79
CA GLN A 147 24.43 19.72 7.41
C GLN A 147 24.87 19.51 5.96
N ASN A 148 26.02 18.83 5.82
CA ASN A 148 26.45 17.98 4.71
C ASN A 148 25.80 18.25 3.33
N ASN A 149 26.59 18.79 2.40
CA ASN A 149 26.20 19.21 1.04
C ASN A 149 25.39 18.17 0.21
N HIS A 150 25.41 16.88 0.56
CA HIS A 150 24.68 15.83 -0.16
C HIS A 150 23.32 15.43 0.47
N ILE A 151 23.15 15.54 1.80
CA ILE A 151 21.94 15.07 2.50
C ILE A 151 20.76 15.99 2.19
N GLY A 152 21.00 17.30 2.12
CA GLY A 152 20.01 18.31 1.78
C GLY A 152 19.28 17.98 0.47
N PRO A 153 19.98 18.02 -0.68
CA PRO A 153 19.42 17.71 -1.99
C PRO A 153 18.78 16.33 -2.12
N HIS A 154 19.43 15.27 -1.60
CA HIS A 154 18.93 13.90 -1.74
C HIS A 154 17.55 13.74 -1.08
N MET A 155 17.42 14.21 0.16
CA MET A 155 16.15 14.18 0.88
C MET A 155 15.04 14.98 0.18
N ARG A 156 15.36 16.16 -0.39
CA ARG A 156 14.37 16.96 -1.13
C ARG A 156 13.86 16.22 -2.37
N HIS A 157 14.76 15.57 -3.10
CA HIS A 157 14.41 14.72 -4.24
C HIS A 157 13.57 13.52 -3.82
N CYS A 158 13.98 12.80 -2.77
CA CYS A 158 13.23 11.66 -2.23
C CYS A 158 11.82 12.06 -1.79
N PHE A 159 11.67 13.24 -1.20
CA PHE A 159 10.36 13.77 -0.77
C PHE A 159 9.39 13.92 -1.94
N ASP A 160 9.83 14.58 -3.01
CA ASP A 160 9.00 14.77 -4.19
C ASP A 160 8.76 13.44 -4.95
N TYR A 161 9.74 12.54 -4.97
CA TYR A 161 9.58 11.19 -5.52
C TYR A 161 8.50 10.39 -4.78
N LEU A 162 8.52 10.39 -3.45
CA LEU A 162 7.51 9.70 -2.64
C LEU A 162 6.12 10.31 -2.83
N ARG A 163 6.02 11.65 -2.85
CA ARG A 163 4.76 12.36 -3.13
C ARG A 163 4.14 11.91 -4.46
N GLN A 164 4.94 11.86 -5.52
CA GLN A 164 4.49 11.40 -6.83
C GLN A 164 4.09 9.92 -6.81
N GLY A 165 4.83 9.07 -6.08
CA GLY A 165 4.47 7.67 -5.84
C GLY A 165 3.10 7.50 -5.16
N LEU A 166 2.83 8.27 -4.11
CA LEU A 166 1.55 8.26 -3.39
C LEU A 166 0.39 8.71 -4.30
N MET A 167 0.59 9.76 -5.09
CA MET A 167 -0.41 10.24 -6.04
C MET A 167 -0.65 9.25 -7.18
N CYS A 168 0.40 8.58 -7.66
CA CYS A 168 0.28 7.56 -8.71
C CYS A 168 -0.44 6.30 -8.21
N ALA A 169 -0.23 5.92 -6.95
CA ALA A 169 -0.94 4.80 -6.33
C ALA A 169 -2.39 5.14 -5.97
N ALA A 170 -2.66 6.41 -5.63
CA ALA A 170 -3.97 6.96 -5.32
C ALA A 170 -4.82 6.03 -4.44
N ASP A 171 -4.28 5.63 -3.28
CA ASP A 171 -4.97 4.72 -2.36
C ASP A 171 -6.34 5.28 -1.95
N SER A 172 -7.38 4.71 -2.55
CA SER A 172 -8.78 5.13 -2.41
C SER A 172 -9.43 4.60 -1.14
N THR A 173 -8.66 4.00 -0.22
CA THR A 173 -9.20 3.41 0.99
C THR A 173 -9.90 4.45 1.86
N LEU A 174 -11.11 4.13 2.32
CA LEU A 174 -11.86 4.95 3.26
C LEU A 174 -11.44 4.64 4.70
N GLU A 175 -10.76 5.58 5.34
CA GLU A 175 -10.36 5.47 6.74
C GLU A 175 -11.43 6.11 7.64
N PRO A 176 -12.07 5.38 8.56
CA PRO A 176 -13.14 5.92 9.39
C PRO A 176 -12.58 6.96 10.36
N VAL A 177 -13.23 8.13 10.39
CA VAL A 177 -12.87 9.20 11.34
C VAL A 177 -13.30 8.81 12.74
N ASP A 178 -12.34 8.73 13.67
CA ASP A 178 -12.60 8.62 15.10
C ASP A 178 -12.70 10.04 15.69
N THR A 179 -13.90 10.43 16.07
CA THR A 179 -14.18 11.76 16.64
C THR A 179 -13.49 12.00 17.98
N ARG A 180 -13.12 10.93 18.72
CA ARG A 180 -12.37 11.06 19.98
C ARG A 180 -10.90 11.37 19.73
N LEU A 181 -10.34 10.84 18.63
CA LEU A 181 -8.99 11.17 18.17
C LEU A 181 -8.95 12.47 17.37
N GLY A 182 -10.12 12.92 16.90
CA GLY A 182 -10.26 14.07 16.02
C GLY A 182 -9.78 13.81 14.59
N GLY A 183 -9.54 12.56 14.18
CA GLY A 183 -8.91 12.23 12.89
C GLY A 183 -8.98 10.73 12.57
N VAL A 184 -8.01 10.23 11.81
CA VAL A 184 -7.92 8.82 11.36
C VAL A 184 -6.63 8.17 11.85
N THR A 185 -6.67 6.87 12.14
CA THR A 185 -5.49 6.11 12.58
C THR A 185 -4.65 5.56 11.42
N GLY A 186 -5.26 5.36 10.24
CA GLY A 186 -4.65 4.64 9.12
C GLY A 186 -4.69 3.11 9.22
N TRP A 187 -5.04 2.56 10.39
CA TRP A 187 -4.92 1.14 10.71
C TRP A 187 -6.27 0.44 10.88
N GLY A 188 -6.27 -0.89 10.76
CA GLY A 188 -7.45 -1.74 11.00
C GLY A 188 -8.48 -1.76 9.87
N ASN A 189 -8.21 -1.05 8.76
CA ASN A 189 -9.05 -1.05 7.57
C ASN A 189 -8.44 -1.96 6.50
N GLU A 190 -9.30 -2.69 5.80
CA GLU A 190 -8.88 -3.51 4.66
C GLU A 190 -8.44 -2.63 3.49
N ARG A 191 -7.37 -3.04 2.79
CA ARG A 191 -6.78 -2.31 1.66
C ARG A 191 -6.61 -3.23 0.46
N VAL A 192 -6.76 -2.69 -0.74
CA VAL A 192 -6.38 -3.37 -1.98
C VAL A 192 -4.97 -2.95 -2.33
N CYS A 193 -4.05 -3.90 -2.24
CA CYS A 193 -2.63 -3.68 -2.50
C CYS A 193 -2.18 -4.50 -3.70
N ARG A 194 -1.16 -4.00 -4.40
CA ARG A 194 -0.36 -4.85 -5.29
C ARG A 194 0.46 -5.81 -4.43
N ASP A 195 0.59 -7.06 -4.85
CA ASP A 195 1.36 -8.06 -4.11
C ASP A 195 2.86 -7.69 -4.13
N TYR A 196 3.32 -7.10 -3.02
CA TYR A 196 4.71 -6.72 -2.85
C TYR A 196 5.66 -7.92 -2.76
N THR A 197 5.19 -9.04 -2.23
CA THR A 197 6.00 -10.26 -2.15
C THR A 197 6.24 -10.80 -3.54
N ALA A 198 5.20 -10.90 -4.37
CA ALA A 198 5.33 -11.31 -5.75
C ALA A 198 6.24 -10.36 -6.56
N LEU A 199 6.13 -9.04 -6.33
CA LEU A 199 7.01 -8.06 -6.96
C LEU A 199 8.48 -8.25 -6.54
N LYS A 200 8.72 -8.46 -5.25
CA LYS A 200 10.06 -8.71 -4.70
C LYS A 200 10.66 -10.00 -5.27
N ASP A 201 9.90 -11.08 -5.30
CA ASP A 201 10.35 -12.37 -5.84
C ASP A 201 10.66 -12.26 -7.34
N TRP A 202 9.82 -11.54 -8.10
CA TRP A 202 10.05 -11.26 -9.50
C TRP A 202 11.36 -10.49 -9.73
N ALA A 203 11.67 -9.51 -8.87
CA ALA A 203 12.89 -8.70 -8.92
C ALA A 203 14.13 -9.52 -8.52
N GLU A 204 14.06 -10.33 -7.47
CA GLU A 204 15.17 -11.17 -7.02
C GLU A 204 15.61 -12.20 -8.08
N GLN A 205 14.66 -12.76 -8.83
CA GLN A 205 14.93 -13.65 -9.97
C GLN A 205 15.66 -12.95 -11.13
N ARG A 206 15.63 -11.61 -11.17
CA ARG A 206 16.16 -10.78 -12.27
C ARG A 206 17.19 -9.76 -11.78
N ARG A 207 17.71 -9.94 -10.57
CA ARG A 207 18.61 -8.99 -9.92
C ARG A 207 19.92 -8.81 -10.71
N ALA A 208 20.38 -7.57 -10.78
CA ALA A 208 21.66 -7.22 -11.41
C ALA A 208 22.87 -7.44 -10.48
N SER A 209 22.64 -7.50 -9.16
CA SER A 209 23.67 -7.78 -8.15
C SER A 209 23.11 -8.63 -7.01
N ASN A 210 23.99 -9.16 -6.15
CA ASN A 210 23.62 -9.91 -4.95
C ASN A 210 23.59 -9.03 -3.67
N SER A 211 23.70 -7.71 -3.79
CA SER A 211 23.62 -6.79 -2.65
C SER A 211 22.23 -6.79 -2.02
N LYS A 212 22.13 -6.60 -0.71
CA LYS A 212 20.86 -6.58 0.02
C LYS A 212 20.88 -5.57 1.16
N GLY A 213 19.79 -4.81 1.29
CA GLY A 213 19.63 -3.79 2.34
C GLY A 213 19.78 -2.37 1.80
N PHE A 214 19.66 -1.40 2.71
CA PHE A 214 19.79 0.04 2.41
C PHE A 214 21.16 0.62 2.80
N SER A 215 22.05 -0.23 3.32
CA SER A 215 23.43 0.11 3.68
C SER A 215 24.34 -0.70 2.78
N ASP A 216 25.34 -0.03 2.19
CA ASP A 216 26.38 -0.66 1.38
C ASP A 216 27.19 -1.69 2.18
#